data_AF-A0A350LSC3-F1
#
_entry.id   AF-A0A350LSC3-F1
#
_cell.length_a   1.000
_cell.length_b   1.000
_cell.length_c   1.000
_cell.angle_alpha   90.00
_cell.angle_beta   90.00
_cell.angle_gamma   90.00
#
_symmetry.space_group_name_H-M   'P 1'
#
loop_
_entity.id
_entity.type
_entity.pdbx_description
1 polymer ?
#
loop_
_entity_poly.entity_id
_entity_poly.type
_entity_poly.pdbx_seq_one_letter_code
_entity_poly.pdbx_strand_id
1 'polypeptide(L)' 'EVHDLTVEGPSVERELALLKVEGEGDKRVEALRLADIFRANAVDSTLTSFVFEITGAPEKIDAFA' A
#
# COMPACT_ATOMS: atom_id res chain seq x y z
N GLU A 1 8.55 13.65 -28.14
CA GLU A 1 7.21 14.24 -27.93
C GLU A 1 6.76 13.82 -26.54
N VAL A 2 6.08 14.71 -25.81
CA VAL A 2 5.59 14.45 -24.45
C VAL A 2 4.08 14.29 -24.55
N HIS A 3 3.55 13.26 -23.92
CA HIS A 3 2.13 12.93 -23.96
C HIS A 3 1.51 13.06 -22.58
N ASP A 4 0.33 13.68 -22.51
CA ASP A 4 -0.42 13.80 -21.28
C ASP A 4 -1.52 12.74 -21.24
N LEU A 5 -1.24 11.67 -20.49
CA LEU A 5 -2.12 10.52 -20.36
C LEU A 5 -3.42 10.81 -19.56
N THR A 6 -3.54 12.01 -18.98
CA THR A 6 -4.75 12.45 -18.27
C THR A 6 -5.80 13.06 -19.21
N VAL A 7 -5.40 13.48 -20.41
CA VAL A 7 -6.28 14.13 -21.41
C VAL A 7 -6.41 13.35 -22.71
N GLU A 8 -5.42 12.52 -23.07
CA GLU A 8 -5.38 11.85 -24.38
C GLU A 8 -6.29 10.61 -24.51
N GLY A 9 -6.86 10.10 -23.41
CA GLY A 9 -7.82 8.99 -23.44
C GLY A 9 -7.74 8.09 -22.21
N PRO A 10 -8.40 6.91 -22.24
CA PRO A 10 -8.33 5.95 -21.14
C PRO A 10 -6.87 5.52 -20.87
N SER A 11 -6.45 5.60 -19.61
CA SER A 11 -5.11 5.26 -19.16
C SER A 11 -5.16 4.33 -17.94
N VAL A 12 -4.01 3.73 -17.61
CA VAL A 12 -3.86 2.88 -16.42
C VAL A 12 -2.72 3.43 -15.58
N GLU A 13 -3.01 3.70 -14.32
CA GLU A 13 -2.05 4.17 -13.33
C GLU A 13 -1.76 3.06 -12.33
N ARG A 14 -0.48 2.88 -12.01
CA ARG A 14 -0.01 1.93 -11.00
C ARG A 14 1.13 2.55 -10.23
N GLU A 15 1.03 2.42 -8.92
CA GLU A 15 2.05 2.82 -7.98
C GLU A 15 2.47 1.63 -7.11
N LEU A 16 3.65 1.75 -6.53
CA LEU A 16 4.17 0.86 -5.50
C LEU A 16 4.53 1.71 -4.29
N ALA A 17 4.08 1.31 -3.11
CA ALA A 17 4.41 1.96 -1.85
C ALA A 17 4.93 0.95 -0.84
N LEU A 18 5.87 1.40 -0.01
CA LEU A 18 6.36 0.69 1.18
C LEU A 18 5.99 1.50 2.41
N LEU A 19 5.13 0.94 3.26
CA LEU A 19 4.62 1.63 4.46
C LEU A 19 5.11 0.92 5.70
N LYS A 20 5.88 1.63 6.53
CA LYS A 20 6.26 1.13 7.85
C LYS A 20 5.15 1.47 8.85
N VAL A 21 4.65 0.44 9.54
CA VAL A 21 3.58 0.56 10.53
C VAL A 21 4.10 0.07 11.87
N GLU A 22 4.08 0.93 12.88
CA GLU A 22 4.41 0.58 14.26
C GLU A 22 3.18 -0.03 14.95
N GLY A 23 3.38 -1.08 15.73
CA GLY A 23 2.30 -1.76 16.44
C GLY A 23 2.76 -2.99 17.22
N GLU A 24 2.19 -3.11 18.42
CA GLU A 24 2.35 -4.25 19.33
C GLU A 24 0.97 -4.79 19.73
N GLY A 25 0.93 -6.02 20.26
CA GLY A 25 -0.31 -6.65 20.75
C GLY A 25 -1.43 -6.64 19.71
N ASP A 26 -2.61 -6.17 20.11
CA ASP A 26 -3.80 -6.14 19.24
C ASP A 26 -3.62 -5.26 18.00
N LYS A 27 -2.87 -4.15 18.11
CA LYS A 27 -2.58 -3.28 16.95
C LYS A 27 -1.78 -4.00 15.88
N ARG A 28 -0.89 -4.91 16.30
CA ARG A 28 -0.10 -5.73 15.38
C ARG A 28 -0.98 -6.73 14.62
N VAL A 29 -1.97 -7.33 15.29
CA VAL A 29 -2.94 -8.23 14.67
C VAL A 29 -3.83 -7.47 13.68
N GLU A 30 -4.27 -6.26 14.06
CA GLU A 30 -5.11 -5.44 13.19
C GLU A 30 -4.35 -4.93 11.95
N ALA A 31 -3.07 -4.56 12.10
CA ALA A 31 -2.23 -4.18 10.97
C ALA A 31 -2.12 -5.29 9.91
N LEU A 32 -1.98 -6.56 10.34
CA LEU A 32 -1.99 -7.70 9.41
C LEU A 32 -3.35 -7.90 8.74
N ARG A 33 -4.46 -7.72 9.46
CA ARG A 33 -5.80 -7.80 8.86
C ARG A 33 -6.03 -6.73 7.81
N LEU A 34 -5.62 -5.49 8.07
CA LEU A 34 -5.68 -4.40 7.09
C LEU A 34 -4.82 -4.72 5.87
N ALA A 35 -3.60 -5.25 6.07
CA ALA A 35 -2.76 -5.69 4.97
C ALA A 35 -3.45 -6.77 4.12
N ASP A 36 -4.08 -7.78 4.73
CA ASP A 36 -4.84 -8.81 4.01
C ASP A 36 -6.01 -8.22 3.20
N ILE A 37 -6.79 -7.30 3.80
CA ILE A 37 -7.92 -6.63 3.14
C ILE A 37 -7.46 -5.88 1.88
N PHE A 38 -6.36 -5.14 1.98
CA PHE A 38 -5.81 -4.35 0.88
C PHE A 38 -4.89 -5.14 -0.06
N ARG A 39 -4.67 -6.43 0.24
CA ARG A 39 -3.72 -7.31 -0.47
C ARG A 39 -2.31 -6.72 -0.50
N ALA A 40 -1.89 -6.16 0.63
CA ALA A 40 -0.52 -5.73 0.86
C ALA A 40 0.32 -6.88 1.42
N ASN A 41 1.59 -6.94 1.05
CA ASN A 41 2.51 -7.98 1.47
C ASN A 41 3.37 -7.46 2.63
N ALA A 42 3.48 -8.19 3.73
CA ALA A 42 4.49 -7.90 4.75
C ALA A 42 5.87 -8.29 4.22
N VAL A 43 6.72 -7.30 3.93
CA VAL A 43 8.08 -7.51 3.38
C VAL A 43 9.17 -7.37 4.44
N ASP A 44 8.87 -6.78 5.59
CA ASP A 44 9.71 -6.78 6.79
C ASP A 44 8.86 -6.86 8.06
N SER A 45 9.43 -7.44 9.12
CA SER A 45 8.76 -7.52 10.43
C SER A 45 9.77 -7.46 11.58
N THR A 46 9.44 -6.65 12.58
CA THR A 46 10.13 -6.65 13.88
C THR A 46 9.11 -6.99 14.98
N LEU A 47 9.51 -6.94 16.25
CA LEU A 47 8.58 -7.12 17.38
C LEU A 47 7.55 -5.98 17.48
N THR A 48 7.88 -4.80 16.97
CA THR A 48 7.11 -3.56 17.19
C THR A 48 6.68 -2.88 15.90
N SER A 49 6.99 -3.45 14.74
CA SER A 49 6.58 -2.90 13.44
C SER A 49 6.51 -3.95 12.32
N PHE A 50 5.88 -3.54 11.22
CA PHE A 50 5.92 -4.17 9.91
C PHE A 50 6.32 -3.14 8.85
N VAL A 51 6.86 -3.62 7.73
CA VAL A 51 6.84 -2.87 6.46
C VAL A 51 5.94 -3.63 5.49
N PHE A 52 4.91 -2.94 4.99
CA PHE A 52 4.00 -3.48 3.99
C PHE A 52 4.33 -2.92 2.60
N GLU A 53 4.40 -3.81 1.62
CA GLU A 53 4.41 -3.47 0.20
C GLU A 53 2.97 -3.51 -0.33
N ILE A 54 2.53 -2.45 -1.00
CA ILE A 54 1.25 -2.40 -1.71
C ILE A 54 1.47 -1.89 -3.13
N THR A 55 0.76 -2.50 -4.08
CA THR A 55 0.71 -2.05 -5.47
C THR A 55 -0.75 -1.87 -5.90
N GLY A 56 -1.04 -0.82 -6.66
CA GLY A 56 -2.41 -0.48 -7.02
C GLY A 56 -2.53 0.81 -7.80
N ALA A 57 -3.76 1.19 -8.12
CA ALA A 57 -4.06 2.57 -8.51
C ALA A 57 -3.76 3.51 -7.31
N PRO A 58 -3.43 4.79 -7.55
CA PRO A 58 -3.10 5.74 -6.48
C PRO A 58 -4.15 5.77 -5.36
N GLU A 59 -5.45 5.73 -5.68
CA GLU A 59 -6.54 5.78 -4.69
C GLU A 59 -6.56 4.55 -3.78
N LYS A 60 -6.10 3.39 -4.28
CA LYS A 60 -5.97 2.18 -3.47
C LYS A 60 -4.84 2.34 -2.45
N ILE A 61 -3.75 2.99 -2.83
CA ILE A 61 -2.61 3.22 -1.94
C ILE A 61 -3.00 4.26 -0.88
N ASP A 62 -3.65 5.35 -1.28
CA ASP A 62 -4.13 6.39 -0.36
C ASP A 62 -5.14 5.84 0.66
N ALA A 63 -6.02 4.92 0.26
CA ALA A 63 -6.98 4.31 1.18
C ALA A 63 -6.33 3.36 2.21
N PHE A 64 -5.10 2.90 1.97
CA PHE A 64 -4.35 2.05 2.89
C PHE A 64 -3.48 2.86 3.87
N ALA A 65 -3.02 4.05 3.45
CA ALA A 65 -2.12 4.92 4.21
C ALA A 65 -2.83 5.66 5.36
#